data_AF-A0A5N6WSL6-F1
#
_entry.id   AF-A0A5N6WSL6-F1
#
_cell.length_a   1.000
_cell.length_b   1.000
_cell.length_c   1.000
_cell.angle_alpha   90.00
_cell.angle_beta   90.00
_cell.angle_gamma   90.00
#
_symmetry.space_group_name_H-M   'P 1'
#
loop_
_entity.id
_entity.type
_entity.pdbx_description
1 polymer ?
#
loop_
_entity_poly.entity_id
_entity_poly.type
_entity_poly.pdbx_seq_one_letter_code
_entity_poly.pdbx_strand_id
1 'polypeptide(L)'
;MGEALCSKSRQQPHEVIHGHEVDLSLETARRRLKALILNAVFEYILLDLCIVLAGYDPYFSGAGTAISPVIETLPFIFFFARAYRVILCLIMFRCFMTIGCTIGQAITLGLSITFRQSAQVFTSAPLIAEWLYPDILGSMQVVADQGLVGFWGSYWHQLLRFSLTSCSRFVLSLIPEKLRRFQIVRVLLMAIVPFFVSGLSHLPGSFIQNNNTQPFMELTVKMEQCLGVILQQFWVSVVVPKVFPVGSVPRRVRQFTNLVFVLLWFILTGPHLLDGYARDGIYCVEVLPFSLVRMLGFGSGRWLRWTKFPLEVWRGPTWWHTGIRIV
;
A
#
# COMPACT_ATOMS: atom_id res chain seq x y z
N MET A 1 -14.36 -12.17 38.21
CA MET A 1 -14.67 -12.36 36.77
C MET A 1 -13.42 -12.46 35.89
N GLY A 2 -12.36 -11.68 36.15
CA GLY A 2 -11.08 -11.77 35.40
C GLY A 2 -10.30 -13.09 35.54
N GLU A 3 -10.33 -13.74 36.71
CA GLU A 3 -9.61 -15.03 36.91
C GLU A 3 -10.22 -16.19 36.11
N ALA A 4 -11.55 -16.20 35.93
CA ALA A 4 -12.27 -17.24 35.17
C ALA A 4 -12.08 -17.12 33.64
N LEU A 5 -11.81 -15.90 33.14
CA LEU A 5 -11.45 -15.68 31.73
C LEU A 5 -9.96 -15.99 31.48
N CYS A 6 -9.11 -15.67 32.45
CA CYS A 6 -7.68 -15.96 32.38
C CYS A 6 -7.39 -17.48 32.41
N SER A 7 -8.19 -18.27 33.16
CA SER A 7 -8.09 -19.74 33.18
C SER A 7 -8.52 -20.39 31.87
N LYS A 8 -9.60 -19.90 31.23
CA LYS A 8 -10.03 -20.37 29.90
C LYS A 8 -8.96 -20.17 28.82
N SER A 9 -8.25 -19.04 28.85
CA SER A 9 -7.18 -18.74 27.88
C SER A 9 -5.90 -19.59 28.06
N ARG A 10 -5.75 -20.29 29.20
CA ARG A 10 -4.68 -21.28 29.45
C ARG A 10 -5.07 -22.70 29.06
N GLN A 11 -6.36 -23.02 29.04
CA GLN A 11 -6.84 -24.40 28.87
C GLN A 11 -7.21 -24.76 27.43
N GLN A 12 -7.35 -23.79 26.53
CA GLN A 12 -7.65 -24.04 25.12
C GLN A 12 -6.70 -23.24 24.22
N PRO A 13 -5.63 -23.86 23.68
CA PRO A 13 -4.77 -23.22 22.67
C PRO A 13 -5.50 -22.98 21.34
N HIS A 14 -6.70 -23.55 21.20
CA HIS A 14 -7.53 -23.48 20.02
C HIS A 14 -8.93 -22.96 20.35
N GLU A 15 -9.39 -21.95 19.63
CA GLU A 15 -10.78 -21.46 19.70
C GLU A 15 -11.47 -21.74 18.37
N VAL A 16 -12.69 -22.29 18.41
CA VAL A 16 -13.46 -22.58 17.19
C VAL A 16 -14.30 -21.37 16.83
N ILE A 17 -13.86 -20.61 15.83
CA ILE A 17 -14.62 -19.49 15.28
C ILE A 17 -15.19 -19.94 13.92
N HIS A 18 -16.52 -19.96 13.79
CA HIS A 18 -17.22 -20.37 12.56
C HIS A 18 -16.80 -21.75 12.00
N GLY A 19 -16.49 -22.72 12.88
CA GLY A 19 -16.10 -24.08 12.47
C GLY A 19 -14.63 -24.25 12.06
N HIS A 20 -13.82 -23.19 12.18
CA HIS A 20 -12.37 -23.26 11.97
C HIS A 20 -11.64 -23.21 13.31
N GLU A 21 -10.70 -24.13 13.50
CA GLU A 21 -9.82 -24.16 14.65
C GLU A 21 -8.78 -23.03 14.52
N VAL A 22 -8.84 -22.05 15.42
CA VAL A 22 -7.93 -20.89 15.43
C VAL A 22 -6.85 -21.13 16.46
N ASP A 23 -5.59 -21.17 16.02
CA ASP A 23 -4.43 -21.25 16.91
C ASP A 23 -4.22 -19.91 17.65
N LEU A 24 -4.40 -19.95 18.97
CA LEU A 24 -4.19 -18.84 19.90
C LEU A 24 -2.93 -19.07 20.76
N SER A 25 -2.00 -19.90 20.29
CA SER A 25 -0.75 -20.14 20.99
C SER A 25 0.16 -18.91 21.00
N LEU A 26 0.84 -18.71 22.13
CA LEU A 26 1.88 -17.68 22.24
C LEU A 26 3.05 -17.94 21.30
N GLU A 27 3.28 -19.19 20.89
CA GLU A 27 4.33 -19.53 19.95
C GLU A 27 4.04 -18.93 18.57
N THR A 28 2.84 -19.15 18.05
CA THR A 28 2.40 -18.61 16.76
C THR A 28 2.38 -17.08 16.79
N ALA A 29 1.88 -16.47 17.87
CA ALA A 29 1.94 -15.02 18.08
C ALA A 29 3.38 -14.46 18.05
N ARG A 30 4.32 -15.11 18.75
CA ARG A 30 5.74 -14.71 18.76
C ARG A 30 6.39 -14.90 17.41
N ARG A 31 6.05 -15.97 16.68
CA ARG A 31 6.55 -16.24 15.32
C ARG A 31 6.08 -15.14 14.37
N ARG A 32 4.80 -14.76 14.43
CA ARG A 32 4.26 -13.65 13.64
C ARG A 32 4.94 -12.33 13.98
N LEU A 33 5.12 -12.02 15.28
CA LEU A 33 5.83 -10.80 15.70
C LEU A 33 7.25 -10.74 15.14
N LYS A 34 8.00 -11.85 15.20
CA LYS A 34 9.34 -11.93 14.58
C LYS A 34 9.29 -11.69 13.09
N ALA A 35 8.34 -12.29 12.38
CA ALA A 35 8.18 -12.10 10.94
C ALA A 35 7.87 -10.63 10.58
N LEU A 36 7.00 -9.96 11.35
CA LEU A 36 6.67 -8.55 11.17
C LEU A 36 7.91 -7.65 11.35
N ILE A 37 8.69 -7.88 12.40
CA ILE A 37 9.92 -7.10 12.67
C ILE A 37 10.96 -7.32 11.58
N LEU A 38 11.21 -8.57 11.19
CA LEU A 38 12.18 -8.88 10.13
C LEU A 38 11.76 -8.27 8.79
N ASN A 39 10.47 -8.32 8.46
CA ASN A 39 9.94 -7.69 7.27
C ASN A 39 10.10 -6.16 7.32
N ALA A 40 9.79 -5.52 8.47
CA ALA A 40 9.98 -4.08 8.64
C ALA A 40 11.45 -3.67 8.44
N VAL A 41 12.41 -4.44 8.97
CA VAL A 41 13.84 -4.20 8.79
C VAL A 41 14.26 -4.35 7.33
N PHE A 42 13.80 -5.39 6.64
CA PHE A 42 14.10 -5.59 5.22
C PHE A 42 13.56 -4.44 4.36
N GLU A 43 12.30 -4.07 4.55
CA GLU A 43 11.66 -2.98 3.82
C GLU A 43 12.31 -1.63 4.15
N TYR A 44 12.80 -1.44 5.37
CA TYR A 44 13.56 -0.24 5.76
C TYR A 44 14.85 -0.11 4.95
N ILE A 45 15.64 -1.19 4.88
CA ILE A 45 16.90 -1.19 4.13
C ILE A 45 16.64 -0.95 2.64
N LEU A 46 15.60 -1.58 2.10
CA LEU A 46 15.20 -1.40 0.71
C LEU A 46 14.74 0.04 0.44
N LEU A 47 13.96 0.64 1.35
CA LEU A 47 13.55 2.04 1.24
C LEU A 47 14.74 2.99 1.31
N ASP A 48 15.69 2.74 2.22
CA ASP A 48 16.90 3.55 2.35
C ASP A 48 17.73 3.54 1.07
N LEU A 49 17.91 2.35 0.46
CA LEU A 49 18.54 2.22 -0.85
C LEU A 49 17.79 3.01 -1.92
N CYS A 50 16.47 2.89 -1.98
CA CYS A 50 15.66 3.59 -2.97
C CYS A 50 15.73 5.11 -2.81
N ILE A 51 15.73 5.63 -1.58
CA ILE A 51 15.89 7.06 -1.28
C ILE A 51 17.26 7.56 -1.76
N VAL A 52 18.34 6.79 -1.53
CA VAL A 52 19.67 7.15 -2.01
C VAL A 52 19.72 7.16 -3.54
N LEU A 53 19.11 6.17 -4.20
CA LEU A 53 19.00 6.12 -5.66
C LEU A 53 18.19 7.30 -6.22
N ALA A 54 17.07 7.63 -5.59
CA ALA A 54 16.24 8.78 -5.93
C ALA A 54 17.01 10.10 -5.81
N GLY A 55 17.91 10.22 -4.82
CA GLY A 55 18.75 11.40 -4.61
C GLY A 55 19.74 11.70 -5.75
N TYR A 56 20.01 10.75 -6.65
CA TYR A 56 20.83 10.97 -7.84
C TYR A 56 20.04 11.46 -9.05
N ASP A 57 18.72 11.35 -9.06
CA ASP A 57 17.86 11.78 -10.17
C ASP A 57 17.16 13.11 -9.80
N PRO A 58 17.48 14.22 -10.50
CA PRO A 58 16.91 15.55 -10.22
C PRO A 58 15.38 15.58 -10.22
N TYR A 59 14.72 14.64 -10.91
CA TYR A 59 13.27 14.49 -10.87
C TYR A 59 12.71 14.44 -9.45
N PHE A 60 13.34 13.68 -8.55
CA PHE A 60 12.85 13.53 -7.18
C PHE A 60 13.06 14.76 -6.31
N SER A 61 13.90 15.70 -6.75
CA SER A 61 14.11 16.98 -6.06
C SER A 61 13.08 18.07 -6.41
N GLY A 62 12.13 17.77 -7.31
CA GLY A 62 11.14 18.74 -7.78
C GLY A 62 11.64 19.65 -8.90
N ALA A 63 12.84 19.42 -9.45
CA ALA A 63 13.41 20.14 -10.59
C ALA A 63 12.62 19.94 -11.92
N GLY A 64 11.49 19.22 -11.87
CA GLY A 64 10.63 18.93 -13.01
C GLY A 64 11.06 17.67 -13.76
N THR A 65 10.37 17.39 -14.88
CA THR A 65 10.68 16.28 -15.78
C THR A 65 11.97 16.47 -16.57
N ALA A 66 12.73 17.54 -16.30
CA ALA A 66 13.92 17.96 -17.02
C ALA A 66 15.05 16.94 -16.91
N ILE A 67 14.90 15.87 -17.67
CA ILE A 67 16.03 15.17 -18.25
C ILE A 67 16.64 16.19 -19.24
N SER A 68 17.97 16.27 -19.34
CA SER A 68 18.63 17.18 -20.31
C SER A 68 17.88 17.16 -21.65
N PRO A 69 17.59 18.32 -22.30
CA PRO A 69 16.79 18.36 -23.52
C PRO A 69 17.30 17.43 -24.63
N VAL A 70 18.60 17.09 -24.61
CA VAL A 70 19.22 16.10 -25.50
C VAL A 70 18.65 14.70 -25.29
N ILE A 71 18.36 14.30 -24.06
CA ILE A 71 17.84 12.98 -23.71
C ILE A 71 16.34 12.88 -23.99
N GLU A 72 15.60 14.00 -23.91
CA GLU A 72 14.18 14.05 -24.34
C GLU A 72 14.01 13.74 -25.84
N THR A 73 15.02 14.04 -26.66
CA THR A 73 15.01 13.71 -28.10
C THR A 73 15.28 12.24 -28.43
N LEU A 74 15.62 11.40 -27.43
CA LEU A 74 15.91 9.97 -27.61
C LEU A 74 14.77 9.14 -26.99
N PRO A 75 13.78 8.68 -27.78
CA PRO A 75 12.54 8.08 -27.27
C PRO A 75 12.76 6.85 -26.39
N PHE A 76 13.79 6.06 -26.71
CA PHE A 76 14.16 4.88 -25.95
C PHE A 76 14.63 5.27 -24.54
N ILE A 77 15.56 6.23 -24.42
CA ILE A 77 16.09 6.65 -23.11
C ILE A 77 14.99 7.26 -22.24
N PHE A 78 14.09 8.04 -22.85
CA PHE A 78 12.93 8.59 -22.16
C PHE A 78 12.02 7.50 -21.57
N PHE A 79 11.73 6.44 -22.33
CA PHE A 79 10.94 5.32 -21.85
C PHE A 79 11.59 4.62 -20.65
N PHE A 80 12.90 4.30 -20.73
CA PHE A 80 13.59 3.64 -19.62
C PHE A 80 13.72 4.53 -18.39
N ALA A 81 13.96 5.84 -18.56
CA ALA A 81 13.98 6.78 -17.45
C ALA A 81 12.63 6.84 -16.74
N ARG A 82 11.53 6.87 -17.51
CA ARG A 82 10.17 6.84 -16.96
C ARG A 82 9.88 5.50 -16.26
N ALA A 83 10.25 4.38 -16.87
CA ALA A 83 10.11 3.06 -16.27
C ALA A 83 10.89 2.96 -14.96
N TYR A 84 12.14 3.42 -14.94
CA TYR A 84 12.98 3.49 -13.74
C TYR A 84 12.29 4.28 -12.62
N ARG A 85 11.83 5.51 -12.91
CA ARG A 85 11.16 6.37 -11.92
C ARG A 85 9.88 5.72 -11.39
N VAL A 86 9.04 5.18 -12.26
CA VAL A 86 7.79 4.51 -11.87
C VAL A 86 8.06 3.29 -10.98
N ILE A 87 9.01 2.43 -11.37
CA ILE A 87 9.38 1.25 -10.58
C ILE A 87 9.96 1.67 -9.23
N LEU A 88 10.85 2.66 -9.21
CA LEU A 88 11.46 3.15 -7.98
C LEU A 88 10.39 3.72 -7.03
N CYS A 89 9.47 4.55 -7.54
CA CYS A 89 8.35 5.08 -6.76
C CYS A 89 7.44 3.98 -6.21
N LEU A 90 7.09 2.97 -7.03
CA LEU A 90 6.27 1.85 -6.59
C LEU A 90 6.93 1.07 -5.46
N ILE A 91 8.25 0.83 -5.54
CA ILE A 91 9.02 0.19 -4.47
C ILE A 91 9.05 1.08 -3.23
N MET A 92 9.33 2.38 -3.36
CA MET A 92 9.36 3.30 -2.23
C MET A 92 8.03 3.36 -1.48
N PHE A 93 6.90 3.52 -2.21
CA PHE A 93 5.57 3.52 -1.59
C PHE A 93 5.25 2.19 -0.94
N ARG A 94 5.56 1.08 -1.62
CA ARG A 94 5.43 -0.28 -1.07
C ARG A 94 6.16 -0.39 0.28
N CYS A 95 7.44 -0.02 0.32
CA CYS A 95 8.25 -0.12 1.52
C CYS A 95 7.71 0.80 2.62
N PHE A 96 7.44 2.07 2.33
CA PHE A 96 6.92 3.04 3.30
C PHE A 96 5.64 2.56 3.97
N MET A 97 4.67 2.12 3.17
CA MET A 97 3.38 1.64 3.68
C MET A 97 3.54 0.34 4.48
N THR A 98 4.40 -0.56 4.02
CA THR A 98 4.68 -1.83 4.71
C THR A 98 5.34 -1.57 6.06
N ILE A 99 6.34 -0.69 6.14
CA ILE A 99 7.01 -0.31 7.40
C ILE A 99 5.98 0.29 8.37
N GLY A 100 5.21 1.30 7.94
CA GLY A 100 4.23 1.96 8.81
C GLY A 100 3.20 0.98 9.39
N CYS A 101 2.63 0.12 8.56
CA CYS A 101 1.62 -0.83 9.01
C CYS A 101 2.22 -1.97 9.84
N THR A 102 3.38 -2.51 9.46
CA THR A 102 4.03 -3.61 10.21
C THR A 102 4.53 -3.16 11.58
N ILE A 103 5.01 -1.93 11.72
CA ILE A 103 5.34 -1.34 13.03
C ILE A 103 4.08 -1.25 13.90
N GLY A 104 2.97 -0.73 13.36
CA GLY A 104 1.70 -0.68 14.09
C GLY A 104 1.22 -2.05 14.55
N GLN A 105 1.22 -3.03 13.64
CA GLN A 105 0.89 -4.42 13.95
C GLN A 105 1.83 -5.03 15.01
N ALA A 106 3.14 -4.80 14.89
CA ALA A 106 4.13 -5.32 15.83
C ALA A 106 3.99 -4.71 17.23
N ILE A 107 3.68 -3.41 17.33
CA ILE A 107 3.40 -2.74 18.60
C ILE A 107 2.15 -3.35 19.25
N THR A 108 1.03 -3.43 18.51
CA THR A 108 -0.22 -3.99 19.03
C THR A 108 -0.06 -5.44 19.48
N LEU A 109 0.59 -6.29 18.66
CA LEU A 109 0.83 -7.69 18.99
C LEU A 109 1.81 -7.85 20.16
N GLY A 110 2.91 -7.08 20.18
CA GLY A 110 3.90 -7.11 21.24
C GLY A 110 3.31 -6.71 22.59
N LEU A 111 2.51 -5.64 22.62
CA LEU A 111 1.77 -5.23 23.82
C LEU A 111 0.76 -6.30 24.25
N SER A 112 0.07 -6.93 23.31
CA SER A 112 -0.91 -7.99 23.60
C SER A 112 -0.27 -9.26 24.16
N ILE A 113 0.94 -9.61 23.70
CA ILE A 113 1.73 -10.72 24.27
C ILE A 113 2.21 -10.36 25.68
N THR A 114 2.65 -9.12 25.90
CA THR A 114 3.25 -8.67 27.17
C THR A 114 2.19 -8.46 28.26
N PHE A 115 1.09 -7.79 27.91
CA PHE A 115 0.02 -7.38 28.81
C PHE A 115 -1.29 -8.11 28.52
N ARG A 116 -1.21 -9.43 28.33
CA ARG A 116 -2.36 -10.27 27.90
C ARG A 116 -3.62 -10.06 28.74
N GLN A 117 -3.48 -10.03 30.06
CA GLN A 117 -4.62 -9.90 30.97
C GLN A 117 -5.29 -8.53 30.82
N SER A 118 -4.51 -7.46 30.69
CA SER A 118 -5.02 -6.10 30.50
C SER A 118 -5.63 -5.92 29.11
N ALA A 119 -5.00 -6.46 28.07
CA ALA A 119 -5.48 -6.36 26.69
C ALA A 119 -6.88 -6.97 26.51
N GLN A 120 -7.16 -8.09 27.20
CA GLN A 120 -8.46 -8.76 27.20
C GLN A 120 -9.57 -7.98 27.94
N VAL A 121 -9.22 -7.00 28.78
CA VAL A 121 -10.22 -6.12 29.42
C VAL A 121 -10.79 -5.12 28.41
N PHE A 122 -9.96 -4.65 27.47
CA PHE A 122 -10.36 -3.59 26.53
C PHE A 122 -11.12 -4.12 25.31
N THR A 123 -10.96 -5.39 24.95
CA THR A 123 -11.62 -5.96 23.78
C THR A 123 -11.86 -7.45 23.93
N SER A 124 -12.98 -7.92 23.37
CA SER A 124 -13.28 -9.35 23.22
C SER A 124 -12.51 -9.99 22.07
N ALA A 125 -11.85 -9.20 21.21
CA ALA A 125 -11.06 -9.73 20.11
C ALA A 125 -9.81 -10.46 20.65
N PRO A 126 -9.46 -11.64 20.12
CA PRO A 126 -8.29 -12.38 20.56
C PRO A 126 -7.01 -11.75 19.99
N LEU A 127 -6.52 -10.65 20.59
CA LEU A 127 -5.40 -9.85 20.07
C LEU A 127 -4.07 -10.59 19.89
N ILE A 128 -3.95 -11.85 20.34
CA ILE A 128 -2.79 -12.70 20.09
C ILE A 128 -2.93 -13.54 18.81
N ALA A 129 -4.10 -13.54 18.18
CA ALA A 129 -4.39 -14.34 17.00
C ALA A 129 -3.65 -13.79 15.78
N GLU A 130 -2.89 -14.64 15.09
CA GLU A 130 -2.03 -14.25 13.97
C GLU A 130 -2.82 -13.60 12.82
N TRP A 131 -4.02 -14.08 12.53
CA TRP A 131 -4.86 -13.61 11.42
C TRP A 131 -5.32 -12.15 11.56
N LEU A 132 -5.25 -11.56 12.77
CA LEU A 132 -5.51 -10.13 12.99
C LEU A 132 -4.40 -9.23 12.43
N TYR A 133 -3.23 -9.82 12.14
CA TYR A 133 -2.06 -9.11 11.67
C TYR A 133 -1.66 -9.61 10.28
N PRO A 134 -2.51 -9.49 9.25
CA PRO A 134 -2.21 -10.01 7.92
C PRO A 134 -1.10 -9.21 7.24
N ASP A 135 -0.49 -9.81 6.21
CA ASP A 135 0.44 -9.11 5.33
C ASP A 135 -0.29 -7.98 4.58
N ILE A 136 0.41 -6.85 4.42
CA ILE A 136 -0.14 -5.63 3.79
C ILE A 136 -0.30 -5.81 2.28
N LEU A 137 0.55 -6.66 1.71
CA LEU A 137 0.57 -7.00 0.30
C LEU A 137 0.23 -8.48 0.13
N GLY A 138 -0.50 -8.80 -0.93
CA GLY A 138 -0.71 -10.18 -1.33
C GLY A 138 0.47 -10.74 -2.13
N SER A 139 0.26 -11.93 -2.68
CA SER A 139 1.26 -12.58 -3.52
C SER A 139 1.38 -11.90 -4.90
N MET A 140 2.62 -11.61 -5.32
CA MET A 140 2.93 -11.15 -6.68
C MET A 140 2.46 -12.11 -7.77
N GLN A 141 2.33 -13.40 -7.44
CA GLN A 141 1.82 -14.41 -8.36
C GLN A 141 0.41 -14.05 -8.88
N VAL A 142 -0.39 -13.37 -8.07
CA VAL A 142 -1.75 -12.94 -8.46
C VAL A 142 -1.69 -11.83 -9.51
N VAL A 143 -0.67 -10.97 -9.49
CA VAL A 143 -0.44 -9.96 -10.54
C VAL A 143 -0.08 -10.64 -11.85
N ALA A 144 0.79 -11.66 -11.81
CA ALA A 144 1.09 -12.45 -13.00
C ALA A 144 -0.15 -13.17 -13.52
N ASP A 145 -0.93 -13.82 -12.66
CA ASP A 145 -2.08 -14.61 -13.09
C ASP A 145 -3.29 -13.75 -13.54
N GLN A 146 -3.47 -12.55 -12.98
CA GLN A 146 -4.70 -11.75 -13.16
C GLN A 146 -4.46 -10.29 -13.61
N GLY A 147 -3.22 -9.85 -13.84
CA GLY A 147 -2.92 -8.50 -14.32
C GLY A 147 -3.30 -7.39 -13.34
N LEU A 148 -3.85 -6.26 -13.84
CA LEU A 148 -4.25 -5.11 -13.02
C LEU A 148 -5.36 -5.46 -12.02
N VAL A 149 -6.27 -6.37 -12.37
CA VAL A 149 -7.29 -6.88 -11.44
C VAL A 149 -6.61 -7.55 -10.24
N GLY A 150 -5.59 -8.37 -10.52
CA GLY A 150 -4.77 -9.00 -9.49
C GLY A 150 -3.99 -7.98 -8.67
N PHE A 151 -3.38 -6.99 -9.35
CA PHE A 151 -2.63 -5.92 -8.71
C PHE A 151 -3.49 -5.16 -7.70
N TRP A 152 -4.60 -4.57 -8.12
CA TRP A 152 -5.42 -3.72 -7.25
C TRP A 152 -6.34 -4.51 -6.32
N GLY A 153 -6.82 -5.68 -6.76
CA GLY A 153 -7.81 -6.46 -6.01
C GLY A 153 -7.22 -7.39 -4.96
N SER A 154 -5.98 -7.86 -5.14
CA SER A 154 -5.42 -8.94 -4.32
C SER A 154 -3.95 -8.77 -3.94
N TYR A 155 -3.19 -7.91 -4.61
CA TYR A 155 -1.79 -7.65 -4.28
C TYR A 155 -1.61 -6.37 -3.47
N TRP A 156 -2.11 -5.22 -3.95
CA TRP A 156 -1.91 -3.91 -3.35
C TRP A 156 -2.87 -3.66 -2.17
N HIS A 157 -2.40 -3.00 -1.12
CA HIS A 157 -3.21 -2.44 -0.02
C HIS A 157 -4.31 -3.37 0.56
N GLN A 158 -3.93 -4.56 1.04
CA GLN A 158 -4.92 -5.54 1.52
C GLN A 158 -5.73 -5.06 2.74
N LEU A 159 -5.20 -4.14 3.55
CA LEU A 159 -5.94 -3.54 4.68
C LEU A 159 -7.21 -2.79 4.26
N LEU A 160 -7.20 -2.14 3.10
CA LEU A 160 -8.34 -1.34 2.63
C LEU A 160 -9.37 -2.18 1.85
N ARG A 161 -8.98 -3.39 1.44
CA ARG A 161 -9.79 -4.24 0.56
C ARG A 161 -11.18 -4.50 1.13
N PHE A 162 -11.27 -4.87 2.41
CA PHE A 162 -12.54 -5.17 3.05
C PHE A 162 -13.47 -3.95 3.05
N SER A 163 -12.96 -2.79 3.45
CA SER A 163 -13.74 -1.54 3.51
C SER A 163 -14.23 -1.12 2.13
N LEU A 164 -13.33 -1.10 1.13
CA LEU A 164 -13.67 -0.67 -0.23
C LEU A 164 -14.65 -1.63 -0.93
N THR A 165 -14.47 -2.95 -0.75
CA THR A 165 -15.41 -3.94 -1.30
C THR A 165 -16.75 -3.93 -0.59
N SER A 166 -16.78 -3.60 0.72
CA SER A 166 -18.03 -3.41 1.46
C SER A 166 -18.80 -2.19 0.98
N CYS A 167 -18.14 -1.08 0.68
CA CYS A 167 -18.78 0.09 0.02
C CYS A 167 -19.42 -0.32 -1.31
N SER A 168 -18.75 -1.16 -2.10
CA SER A 168 -19.28 -1.65 -3.37
C SER A 168 -20.53 -2.51 -3.18
N ARG A 169 -20.54 -3.40 -2.17
CA ARG A 169 -21.71 -4.21 -1.82
C ARG A 169 -22.87 -3.35 -1.32
N PHE A 170 -22.58 -2.32 -0.52
CA PHE A 170 -23.57 -1.36 -0.07
C PHE A 170 -24.22 -0.65 -1.25
N VAL A 171 -23.43 -0.07 -2.17
CA VAL A 171 -23.97 0.57 -3.39
C VAL A 171 -24.79 -0.42 -4.21
N LEU A 172 -24.30 -1.65 -4.39
CA LEU A 172 -25.03 -2.69 -5.12
C LEU A 172 -26.37 -3.07 -4.46
N SER A 173 -26.50 -2.90 -3.14
CA SER A 173 -27.76 -3.15 -2.43
C SER A 173 -28.81 -2.08 -2.69
N LEU A 174 -28.40 -0.87 -3.08
CA LEU A 174 -29.29 0.25 -3.45
C LEU A 174 -29.81 0.15 -4.89
N ILE A 175 -29.21 -0.70 -5.73
CA ILE A 175 -29.59 -0.85 -7.13
C ILE A 175 -30.83 -1.78 -7.25
N PRO A 176 -31.82 -1.43 -8.09
CA PRO A 176 -32.98 -2.29 -8.35
C PRO A 176 -32.58 -3.72 -8.73
N GLU A 177 -33.30 -4.71 -8.20
CA GLU A 177 -32.96 -6.12 -8.38
C GLU A 177 -32.83 -6.52 -9.86
N LYS A 178 -33.71 -5.98 -10.72
CA LYS A 178 -33.68 -6.21 -12.17
C LYS A 178 -32.33 -5.84 -12.80
N LEU A 179 -31.72 -4.74 -12.34
CA LEU A 179 -30.42 -4.27 -12.85
C LEU A 179 -29.25 -5.04 -12.21
N ARG A 180 -29.36 -5.39 -10.93
CA ARG A 180 -28.34 -6.15 -10.19
C ARG A 180 -28.09 -7.56 -10.76
N ARG A 181 -29.07 -8.14 -11.46
CA ARG A 181 -28.95 -9.44 -12.13
C ARG A 181 -27.97 -9.41 -13.31
N PHE A 182 -27.71 -8.25 -13.91
CA PHE A 182 -26.74 -8.15 -15.00
C PHE A 182 -25.30 -8.22 -14.47
N GLN A 183 -24.54 -9.21 -14.96
CA GLN A 183 -23.15 -9.40 -14.54
C GLN A 183 -22.29 -8.17 -14.81
N ILE A 184 -22.52 -7.47 -15.93
CA ILE A 184 -21.78 -6.25 -16.26
C ILE A 184 -21.98 -5.14 -15.23
N VAL A 185 -23.20 -4.97 -14.70
CA VAL A 185 -23.49 -3.99 -13.65
C VAL A 185 -22.70 -4.31 -12.39
N ARG A 186 -22.66 -5.58 -11.99
CA ARG A 186 -21.91 -6.03 -10.81
C ARG A 186 -20.40 -5.80 -10.99
N VAL A 187 -19.85 -6.16 -12.15
CA VAL A 187 -18.42 -5.99 -12.45
C VAL A 187 -18.03 -4.52 -12.46
N LEU A 188 -18.82 -3.66 -13.12
CA LEU A 188 -18.55 -2.23 -13.18
C LEU A 188 -18.62 -1.58 -11.80
N LEU A 189 -19.64 -1.87 -10.99
CA LEU A 189 -19.74 -1.30 -9.65
C LEU A 189 -18.64 -1.78 -8.72
N MET A 190 -18.27 -3.06 -8.81
CA MET A 190 -17.16 -3.63 -8.03
C MET A 190 -15.78 -3.12 -8.49
N ALA A 191 -15.67 -2.50 -9.67
CA ALA A 191 -14.47 -1.81 -10.11
C ALA A 191 -14.53 -0.30 -9.76
N ILE A 192 -15.60 0.40 -10.13
CA ILE A 192 -15.70 1.86 -10.02
C ILE A 192 -15.74 2.32 -8.57
N VAL A 193 -16.58 1.69 -7.73
CA VAL A 193 -16.79 2.16 -6.35
C VAL A 193 -15.51 2.12 -5.52
N PRO A 194 -14.69 1.04 -5.52
CA PRO A 194 -13.44 1.01 -4.78
C PRO A 194 -12.45 2.10 -5.21
N PHE A 195 -12.25 2.30 -6.51
CA PHE A 195 -11.33 3.33 -7.01
C PHE A 195 -11.83 4.73 -6.71
N PHE A 196 -13.13 4.97 -6.83
CA PHE A 196 -13.73 6.26 -6.52
C PHE A 196 -13.60 6.60 -5.02
N VAL A 197 -14.01 5.69 -4.14
CA VAL A 197 -13.91 5.88 -2.68
C VAL A 197 -12.44 6.02 -2.24
N SER A 198 -11.55 5.19 -2.81
CA SER A 198 -10.12 5.31 -2.56
C SER A 198 -9.59 6.69 -3.00
N GLY A 199 -9.91 7.14 -4.21
CA GLY A 199 -9.52 8.45 -4.71
C GLY A 199 -10.03 9.59 -3.81
N LEU A 200 -11.28 9.52 -3.35
CA LEU A 200 -11.84 10.51 -2.43
C LEU A 200 -11.11 10.55 -1.07
N SER A 201 -10.69 9.40 -0.54
CA SER A 201 -9.98 9.35 0.74
C SER A 201 -8.62 10.08 0.74
N HIS A 202 -8.06 10.33 -0.45
CA HIS A 202 -6.82 11.07 -0.58
C HIS A 202 -7.00 12.59 -0.71
N LEU A 203 -8.21 13.06 -1.05
CA LEU A 203 -8.47 14.50 -1.23
C LEU A 203 -8.04 15.36 -0.04
N PRO A 204 -8.33 14.99 1.23
CA PRO A 204 -7.93 15.82 2.36
C PRO A 204 -6.42 16.05 2.41
N GLY A 205 -5.62 15.03 2.11
CA GLY A 205 -4.16 15.16 2.05
C GLY A 205 -3.73 16.20 1.00
N SER A 206 -4.34 16.14 -0.19
CA SER A 206 -4.06 17.09 -1.27
C SER A 206 -4.51 18.53 -0.96
N PHE A 207 -5.53 18.74 -0.14
CA PHE A 207 -5.95 20.09 0.29
C PHE A 207 -5.01 20.71 1.33
N ILE A 208 -4.29 19.89 2.10
CA ILE A 208 -3.43 20.35 3.21
C ILE A 208 -1.95 20.39 2.78
N GLN A 209 -1.60 19.81 1.62
CA GLN A 209 -0.28 19.91 1.03
C GLN A 209 0.06 21.36 0.65
N ASN A 210 1.32 21.75 0.88
CA ASN A 210 1.81 23.09 0.61
C ASN A 210 2.11 23.22 -0.89
N ASN A 211 1.72 24.35 -1.53
CA ASN A 211 1.80 24.68 -2.97
C ASN A 211 0.49 24.51 -3.77
N ASN A 212 0.54 24.81 -5.07
CA ASN A 212 -0.55 24.77 -6.04
C ASN A 212 -1.04 23.33 -6.27
N THR A 213 -1.78 22.78 -5.31
CA THR A 213 -2.24 21.39 -5.35
C THR A 213 -3.39 21.23 -6.34
N GLN A 214 -3.39 20.11 -7.05
CA GLN A 214 -4.51 19.68 -7.88
C GLN A 214 -5.27 18.59 -7.11
N PRO A 215 -6.22 18.95 -6.23
CA PRO A 215 -6.82 17.99 -5.30
C PRO A 215 -7.47 16.80 -6.02
N PHE A 216 -8.04 17.04 -7.20
CA PHE A 216 -8.69 16.00 -8.00
C PHE A 216 -7.72 15.14 -8.83
N MET A 217 -6.42 15.46 -8.89
CA MET A 217 -5.44 14.67 -9.64
C MET A 217 -5.39 13.24 -9.13
N GLU A 218 -5.37 13.07 -7.81
CA GLU A 218 -5.37 11.75 -7.20
C GLU A 218 -6.61 10.95 -7.62
N LEU A 219 -7.80 11.51 -7.48
CA LEU A 219 -9.04 10.87 -7.91
C LEU A 219 -8.99 10.49 -9.41
N THR A 220 -8.50 11.41 -10.24
CA THR A 220 -8.37 11.20 -11.70
C THR A 220 -7.49 9.98 -11.98
N VAL A 221 -6.30 9.90 -11.37
CA VAL A 221 -5.39 8.77 -11.56
C VAL A 221 -6.00 7.46 -11.04
N LYS A 222 -6.72 7.48 -9.90
CA LYS A 222 -7.42 6.26 -9.43
C LYS A 222 -8.50 5.82 -10.42
N MET A 223 -9.21 6.75 -11.06
CA MET A 223 -10.18 6.43 -12.11
C MET A 223 -9.50 5.95 -13.41
N GLU A 224 -8.30 6.43 -13.73
CA GLU A 224 -7.48 5.84 -14.81
C GLU A 224 -7.12 4.38 -14.49
N GLN A 225 -6.78 4.05 -13.24
CA GLN A 225 -6.56 2.66 -12.84
C GLN A 225 -7.82 1.80 -12.99
N CYS A 226 -8.99 2.34 -12.65
CA CYS A 226 -10.27 1.69 -12.90
C CYS A 226 -10.48 1.41 -14.39
N LEU A 227 -10.21 2.40 -15.25
CA LEU A 227 -10.29 2.24 -16.70
C LEU A 227 -9.37 1.13 -17.20
N GLY A 228 -8.12 1.09 -16.72
CA GLY A 228 -7.17 0.03 -17.08
C GLY A 228 -7.67 -1.37 -16.72
N VAL A 229 -8.26 -1.51 -15.53
CA VAL A 229 -8.89 -2.76 -15.09
C VAL A 229 -10.05 -3.16 -16.02
N ILE A 230 -10.94 -2.23 -16.36
CA ILE A 230 -12.09 -2.49 -17.25
C ILE A 230 -11.60 -2.87 -18.65
N LEU A 231 -10.64 -2.14 -19.20
CA LEU A 231 -10.07 -2.41 -20.52
C LEU A 231 -9.39 -3.78 -20.59
N GLN A 232 -8.58 -4.12 -19.59
CA GLN A 232 -7.94 -5.44 -19.53
C GLN A 232 -8.99 -6.56 -19.41
N GLN A 233 -10.00 -6.37 -18.56
CA GLN A 233 -11.08 -7.35 -18.40
C GLN A 233 -11.88 -7.53 -19.69
N PHE A 234 -12.20 -6.44 -20.38
CA PHE A 234 -12.86 -6.48 -21.68
C PHE A 234 -12.00 -7.24 -22.71
N TRP A 235 -10.70 -6.94 -22.78
CA TRP A 235 -9.78 -7.63 -23.68
C TRP A 235 -9.77 -9.15 -23.43
N VAL A 236 -9.59 -9.55 -22.16
CA VAL A 236 -9.50 -10.97 -21.77
C VAL A 236 -10.84 -11.70 -21.94
N SER A 237 -11.98 -11.05 -21.66
CA SER A 237 -13.29 -11.71 -21.71
C SER A 237 -13.95 -11.68 -23.09
N VAL A 238 -13.63 -10.71 -23.94
CA VAL A 238 -14.33 -10.49 -25.23
C VAL A 238 -13.42 -10.72 -26.43
N VAL A 239 -12.18 -10.21 -26.39
CA VAL A 239 -11.28 -10.24 -27.56
C VAL A 239 -10.49 -11.53 -27.62
N VAL A 240 -9.82 -11.91 -26.53
CA VAL A 240 -8.97 -13.11 -26.49
C VAL A 240 -9.71 -14.38 -26.92
N PRO A 241 -10.94 -14.68 -26.44
CA PRO A 241 -11.67 -15.89 -26.84
C PRO A 241 -12.11 -15.89 -28.31
N LYS A 242 -12.15 -14.74 -28.98
CA LYS A 242 -12.49 -14.62 -30.41
C LYS A 242 -11.28 -14.77 -31.32
N VAL A 243 -10.10 -14.40 -30.83
CA VAL A 243 -8.84 -14.43 -31.60
C VAL A 243 -8.08 -15.74 -31.40
N PHE A 244 -8.12 -16.28 -30.19
CA PHE A 244 -7.40 -17.49 -29.83
C PHE A 244 -8.40 -18.61 -29.48
N PRO A 245 -8.19 -19.85 -29.96
CA PRO A 245 -8.97 -21.00 -29.51
C PRO A 245 -8.94 -21.12 -27.98
N VAL A 246 -10.05 -21.51 -27.38
CA VAL A 246 -10.15 -21.66 -25.92
C VAL A 246 -9.06 -22.62 -25.43
N GLY A 247 -8.26 -22.16 -24.46
CA GLY A 247 -7.17 -22.95 -23.87
C GLY A 247 -5.86 -22.98 -24.67
N SER A 248 -5.79 -22.34 -25.84
CA SER A 248 -4.58 -22.36 -26.69
C SER A 248 -3.42 -21.49 -26.18
N VAL A 249 -3.70 -20.48 -25.34
CA VAL A 249 -2.68 -19.56 -24.83
C VAL A 249 -1.97 -20.18 -23.61
N PRO A 250 -0.65 -20.47 -23.68
CA PRO A 250 0.08 -21.06 -22.56
C PRO A 250 0.06 -20.15 -21.33
N ARG A 251 0.04 -20.76 -20.13
CA ARG A 251 -0.03 -20.03 -18.86
C ARG A 251 1.09 -18.99 -18.72
N ARG A 252 2.34 -19.35 -19.07
CA ARG A 252 3.49 -18.45 -18.98
C ARG A 252 3.36 -17.24 -19.91
N VAL A 253 2.82 -17.43 -21.11
CA VAL A 253 2.56 -16.34 -22.06
C VAL A 253 1.54 -15.39 -21.47
N ARG A 254 0.41 -15.90 -20.95
CA ARG A 254 -0.61 -15.08 -20.28
C ARG A 254 -0.02 -14.30 -19.10
N GLN A 255 0.77 -14.97 -18.26
CA GLN A 255 1.40 -14.34 -17.11
C GLN A 255 2.36 -13.21 -17.52
N PHE A 256 3.21 -13.47 -18.50
CA PHE A 256 4.11 -12.47 -19.05
C PHE A 256 3.34 -11.28 -19.64
N THR A 257 2.31 -11.52 -20.45
CA THR A 257 1.49 -10.45 -21.03
C THR A 257 0.76 -9.63 -19.98
N ASN A 258 0.32 -10.25 -18.88
CA ASN A 258 -0.29 -9.55 -17.76
C ASN A 258 0.71 -8.62 -17.06
N LEU A 259 1.93 -9.11 -16.78
CA LEU A 259 2.98 -8.31 -16.16
C LEU A 259 3.40 -7.14 -17.05
N VAL A 260 3.59 -7.40 -18.36
CA VAL A 260 3.90 -6.36 -19.34
C VAL A 260 2.79 -5.33 -19.41
N PHE A 261 1.53 -5.76 -19.46
CA PHE A 261 0.39 -4.84 -19.47
C PHE A 261 0.33 -3.96 -18.22
N VAL A 262 0.49 -4.54 -17.02
CA VAL A 262 0.52 -3.79 -15.75
C VAL A 262 1.65 -2.77 -15.76
N LEU A 263 2.86 -3.18 -16.17
CA LEU A 263 4.02 -2.29 -16.22
C LEU A 263 3.81 -1.15 -17.22
N LEU A 264 3.37 -1.44 -18.44
CA LEU A 264 3.09 -0.43 -19.45
C LEU A 264 1.98 0.53 -19.01
N TRP A 265 0.93 0.01 -18.37
CA TRP A 265 -0.15 0.82 -17.82
C TRP A 265 0.39 1.81 -16.80
N PHE A 266 1.21 1.36 -15.84
CA PHE A 266 1.84 2.26 -14.86
C PHE A 266 2.87 3.20 -15.46
N ILE A 267 3.63 2.81 -16.48
CA ILE A 267 4.51 3.73 -17.20
C ILE A 267 3.70 4.83 -17.88
N LEU A 268 2.52 4.50 -18.40
CA LEU A 268 1.65 5.47 -19.07
C LEU A 268 0.96 6.42 -18.07
N THR A 269 0.29 5.87 -17.05
CA THR A 269 -0.56 6.66 -16.12
C THR A 269 0.19 7.15 -14.88
N GLY A 270 1.27 6.47 -14.49
CA GLY A 270 2.02 6.77 -13.28
C GLY A 270 2.52 8.22 -13.20
N PRO A 271 3.13 8.78 -14.27
CA PRO A 271 3.62 10.16 -14.25
C PRO A 271 2.57 11.20 -13.84
N HIS A 272 1.28 11.00 -14.16
CA HIS A 272 0.22 11.94 -13.75
C HIS A 272 0.17 12.15 -12.23
N LEU A 273 0.46 11.10 -11.45
CA LEU A 273 0.53 11.18 -10.00
C LEU A 273 1.95 11.52 -9.51
N LEU A 274 2.95 10.83 -10.06
CA LEU A 274 4.31 10.90 -9.55
C LEU A 274 4.95 12.28 -9.82
N ASP A 275 4.62 12.93 -10.93
CA ASP A 275 5.12 14.26 -11.25
C ASP A 275 4.57 15.29 -10.26
N GLY A 276 3.31 15.14 -9.83
CA GLY A 276 2.70 15.96 -8.79
C GLY A 276 3.43 15.80 -7.46
N TYR A 277 3.62 14.55 -7.03
CA TYR A 277 4.40 14.21 -5.84
C TYR A 277 5.83 14.75 -5.85
N ALA A 278 6.51 14.70 -6.99
CA ALA A 278 7.83 15.28 -7.14
C ALA A 278 7.82 16.81 -6.99
N ARG A 279 6.86 17.49 -7.61
CA ARG A 279 6.69 18.96 -7.51
C ARG A 279 6.31 19.41 -6.09
N ASP A 280 5.52 18.60 -5.40
CA ASP A 280 5.13 18.84 -4.01
C ASP A 280 6.26 18.52 -3.01
N GLY A 281 7.39 18.00 -3.51
CA GLY A 281 8.57 17.71 -2.70
C GLY A 281 8.39 16.52 -1.76
N ILE A 282 7.44 15.62 -2.02
CA ILE A 282 7.17 14.49 -1.11
C ILE A 282 8.42 13.60 -0.93
N TYR A 283 9.22 13.47 -1.98
CA TYR A 283 10.45 12.67 -1.98
C TYR A 283 11.62 13.36 -1.26
N CYS A 284 11.51 14.67 -1.00
CA CYS A 284 12.48 15.44 -0.24
C CYS A 284 12.23 15.36 1.28
N VAL A 285 11.10 14.77 1.69
CA VAL A 285 10.79 14.56 3.11
C VAL A 285 11.63 13.42 3.66
N GLU A 286 12.39 13.70 4.72
CA GLU A 286 13.22 12.70 5.40
C GLU A 286 12.37 11.75 6.26
N VAL A 287 11.91 10.66 5.64
CA VAL A 287 11.06 9.66 6.31
C VAL A 287 11.83 8.69 7.20
N LEU A 288 13.14 8.53 7.00
CA LEU A 288 13.97 7.60 7.78
C LEU A 288 14.86 8.36 8.78
N PRO A 289 14.92 7.95 10.05
CA PRO A 289 15.78 8.61 11.04
C PRO A 289 17.28 8.42 10.76
N PHE A 290 17.66 7.28 10.20
CA PHE A 290 19.03 6.93 9.86
C PHE A 290 19.09 6.26 8.48
N SER A 291 20.27 6.30 7.86
CA SER A 291 20.52 5.75 6.53
C SER A 291 21.76 4.87 6.58
N LEU A 292 21.55 3.56 6.53
CA LEU A 292 22.62 2.55 6.53
C LEU A 292 23.41 2.61 5.22
N VAL A 293 22.73 2.86 4.10
CA VAL A 293 23.38 2.99 2.78
C VAL A 293 24.33 4.19 2.76
N ARG A 294 23.93 5.33 3.35
CA ARG A 294 24.83 6.49 3.53
C ARG A 294 25.93 6.25 4.54
N MET A 295 25.67 5.46 5.58
CA MET A 295 26.72 5.05 6.53
C MET A 295 27.85 4.27 5.83
N LEU A 296 27.52 3.51 4.79
CA LEU A 296 28.49 2.80 3.94
C LEU A 296 29.20 3.72 2.91
N GLY A 297 28.90 5.02 2.88
CA GLY A 297 29.53 6.01 2.00
C GLY A 297 28.82 6.27 0.67
N PHE A 298 27.62 5.71 0.47
CA PHE A 298 26.84 5.95 -0.75
C PHE A 298 25.87 7.13 -0.59
N GLY A 299 25.75 7.99 -1.60
CA GLY A 299 24.83 9.12 -1.59
C GLY A 299 25.39 10.35 -0.87
N SER A 300 24.61 11.43 -0.83
CA SER A 300 24.99 12.70 -0.21
C SER A 300 24.39 12.89 1.19
N GLY A 301 25.07 13.70 2.00
CA GLY A 301 24.62 14.11 3.34
C GLY A 301 25.01 13.15 4.47
N ARG A 302 24.45 13.38 5.67
CA ARG A 302 24.74 12.60 6.87
C ARG A 302 23.92 11.30 6.89
N TRP A 303 24.47 10.27 7.54
CA TRP A 303 23.77 9.00 7.79
C TRP A 303 22.67 9.15 8.85
N LEU A 304 22.89 9.98 9.88
CA LEU A 304 21.84 10.43 10.79
C LEU A 304 21.04 11.56 10.13
N ARG A 305 19.80 11.28 9.74
CA ARG A 305 18.95 12.21 8.96
C ARG A 305 18.14 13.12 9.86
N TRP A 306 17.60 12.60 10.95
CA TRP A 306 16.84 13.40 11.90
C TRP A 306 17.80 14.12 12.85
N THR A 307 18.06 15.40 12.57
CA THR A 307 18.88 16.25 13.44
C THR A 307 18.10 16.85 14.60
N LYS A 308 16.77 16.86 14.50
CA LYS A 308 15.83 17.17 15.58
C LYS A 308 14.74 16.12 15.54
N PHE A 309 14.31 15.65 16.72
CA PHE A 309 13.10 14.86 16.78
C PHE A 309 11.95 15.76 16.30
N PRO A 310 11.07 15.28 15.42
CA PRO A 310 9.96 16.07 14.91
C PRO A 310 8.92 16.37 16.00
N LEU A 311 9.11 15.88 17.22
CA LEU A 311 8.23 16.10 18.36
C LEU A 311 9.00 16.89 19.43
N GLU A 312 8.48 18.06 19.77
CA GLU A 312 8.98 18.88 20.88
C GLU A 312 7.90 19.00 21.94
N VAL A 313 8.30 18.87 23.21
CA VAL A 313 7.42 19.24 24.33
C VAL A 313 7.33 20.76 24.37
N TRP A 314 6.20 21.29 23.91
CA TRP A 314 5.88 22.69 23.99
C TRP A 314 5.23 22.99 25.34
N ARG A 315 5.80 23.95 26.08
CA ARG A 315 5.24 24.44 27.35
C ARG A 315 4.74 25.86 27.15
N GLY A 316 3.43 26.01 27.13
CA GLY A 316 2.76 27.31 27.18
C GLY A 316 2.42 27.72 28.61
N PRO A 317 1.78 28.89 28.77
CA PRO A 317 1.52 29.50 30.08
C PRO A 317 0.51 28.74 30.94
N THR A 318 -0.27 27.82 30.35
CA THR A 318 -1.25 26.99 31.06
C THR A 318 -1.16 25.53 30.61
N TRP A 319 -1.76 24.62 31.38
CA TRP A 319 -1.67 23.18 31.10
C TRP A 319 -2.32 22.78 29.76
N TRP A 320 -3.40 23.46 29.32
CA TRP A 320 -4.02 23.23 28.01
C TRP A 320 -3.24 23.87 26.85
N HIS A 321 -2.28 24.74 27.16
CA HIS A 321 -1.25 25.23 26.24
C HIS A 321 0.06 24.45 26.43
N THR A 322 0.05 23.27 27.03
CA THR A 322 1.26 22.43 27.11
C THR A 322 0.96 21.13 26.40
N GLY A 323 1.87 20.69 25.55
CA GLY A 323 1.66 19.48 24.76
C GLY A 323 2.89 19.08 23.98
N ILE A 324 2.69 18.13 23.07
CA ILE A 324 3.70 17.73 22.10
C ILE A 324 3.31 18.40 20.79
N ARG A 325 4.19 19.25 20.26
CA ARG A 325 4.01 19.85 18.94
C ARG A 325 4.93 19.18 17.93
N ILE A 326 4.50 19.21 16.67
CA ILE A 326 5.35 18.83 15.54
C ILE A 326 6.16 20.06 15.13
N VAL A 327 7.49 19.95 15.02
CA VAL A 327 8.43 21.08 14.75
C VAL A 327 9.14 20.91 13.43
#